data_AF-I3C1X2-F1
#
_entry.id   AF-I3C1X2-F1
#
_cell.length_a   1.000
_cell.length_b   1.000
_cell.length_c   1.000
_cell.angle_alpha   90.00
_cell.angle_beta   90.00
_cell.angle_gamma   90.00
#
_symmetry.space_group_name_H-M   'P 1'
#
loop_
_entity.id
_entity.type
_entity.pdbx_description
1 polymer ?
#
loop_
_entity_poly.entity_id
_entity_poly.type
_entity_poly.pdbx_seq_one_letter_code
_entity_poly.pdbx_strand_id
1 'polypeptide(L)'
;MRYSLLIGLLFFVGTTRAQQEQFEHSSSWNTFTVKAAINENWFVKSEFNFRRTNFLQDWEQFVLRPSIQHKVNPFITVGIGYTFIQNYSYSEFSTPIDTQENNLWQQLFIKQPFHSFTLSHRLRFEERFQDKIATIEDHSEITGSNYGNRLRYRFIIEVPVFKKPKISVLAYDEVFLDFKKRLQPKKLDQNWMFLGLRFQENEYITITSGYHYINIPRTEIVINNHIWETSVMFTL
;
A
#
# COMPACT_ATOMS: atom_id res chain seq x y z
N MET A 1 -37.85 53.54 2.75
CA MET A 1 -36.64 53.78 1.93
C MET A 1 -35.46 54.08 2.82
N ARG A 2 -34.50 53.15 2.95
CA ARG A 2 -33.06 53.39 2.71
C ARG A 2 -32.29 52.14 3.13
N TYR A 3 -31.44 51.74 2.21
CA TYR A 3 -30.79 50.46 2.09
C TYR A 3 -29.53 50.37 2.98
N SER A 4 -29.33 49.18 3.51
CA SER A 4 -28.10 48.40 3.65
C SER A 4 -26.77 49.08 3.27
N LEU A 5 -25.77 48.99 4.15
CA LEU A 5 -24.37 48.70 3.78
C LEU A 5 -23.53 48.50 5.06
N LEU A 6 -23.38 47.25 5.49
CA LEU A 6 -22.18 46.85 6.22
C LEU A 6 -21.45 45.81 5.37
N ILE A 7 -20.26 46.22 4.95
CA ILE A 7 -19.40 45.56 3.98
C ILE A 7 -18.84 44.30 4.61
N GLY A 8 -19.20 43.14 4.06
CA GLY A 8 -18.53 41.88 4.33
C GLY A 8 -17.15 41.91 3.66
N LEU A 9 -16.10 41.97 4.46
CA LEU A 9 -14.73 41.79 3.99
C LEU A 9 -14.52 40.29 3.73
N LEU A 10 -14.71 39.89 2.46
CA LEU A 10 -14.34 38.57 1.96
C LEU A 10 -12.82 38.41 2.06
N PHE A 11 -12.36 37.54 2.95
CA PHE A 11 -11.02 36.96 2.89
C PHE A 11 -10.93 36.08 1.64
N PHE A 12 -10.52 36.69 0.53
CA PHE A 12 -10.03 35.94 -0.62
C PHE A 12 -8.62 35.44 -0.27
N VAL A 13 -8.54 34.28 0.39
CA VAL A 13 -7.28 33.54 0.48
C VAL A 13 -7.06 32.95 -0.91
N GLY A 14 -6.40 33.73 -1.78
CA GLY A 14 -5.85 33.22 -3.02
C GLY A 14 -4.85 32.13 -2.68
N THR A 15 -5.25 30.87 -2.81
CA THR A 15 -4.28 29.77 -2.81
C THR A 15 -3.54 29.86 -4.13
N THR A 16 -2.35 30.48 -4.11
CA THR A 16 -1.37 30.26 -5.17
C THR A 16 -1.02 28.78 -5.12
N ARG A 17 -1.68 27.97 -5.95
CA ARG A 17 -1.19 26.62 -6.22
C ARG A 17 0.09 26.81 -7.01
N ALA A 18 1.23 26.63 -6.35
CA ALA A 18 2.45 26.29 -7.06
C ALA A 18 2.08 25.11 -7.98
N GLN A 19 2.39 25.23 -9.27
CA GLN A 19 2.02 24.24 -10.26
C GLN A 19 2.90 23.01 -9.98
N GLN A 20 2.38 22.11 -9.16
CA GLN A 20 3.04 20.84 -8.86
C GLN A 20 2.89 19.96 -10.09
N GLU A 21 4.00 19.48 -10.63
CA GLU A 21 3.96 18.61 -11.81
C GLU A 21 3.27 17.29 -11.43
N GLN A 22 2.37 16.82 -12.29
CA GLN A 22 1.55 15.65 -12.00
C GLN A 22 1.82 14.55 -13.03
N PHE A 23 2.27 13.40 -12.55
CA PHE A 23 2.47 12.21 -13.35
C PHE A 23 1.32 11.23 -13.10
N GLU A 24 0.71 10.77 -14.18
CA GLU A 24 -0.34 9.77 -14.19
C GLU A 24 0.14 8.56 -14.97
N HIS A 25 -0.03 7.37 -14.42
CA HIS A 25 0.22 6.14 -15.14
C HIS A 25 -0.72 5.01 -14.70
N SER A 26 -0.72 3.94 -15.49
CA SER A 26 -1.55 2.77 -15.22
C SER A 26 -0.69 1.52 -15.06
N SER A 27 -1.04 0.69 -14.08
CA SER A 27 -0.29 -0.52 -13.72
C SER A 27 -1.19 -1.75 -13.57
N SER A 28 -0.57 -2.92 -13.56
CA SER A 28 -1.21 -4.19 -13.22
C SER A 28 -0.41 -4.90 -12.14
N TRP A 29 -1.05 -5.14 -11.00
CA TRP A 29 -0.41 -5.74 -9.84
C TRP A 29 -1.02 -7.12 -9.58
N ASN A 30 -0.18 -8.15 -9.65
CA ASN A 30 -0.61 -9.54 -9.57
C ASN A 30 0.09 -10.22 -8.40
N THR A 31 -0.70 -10.65 -7.42
CA THR A 31 -0.18 -11.18 -6.16
C THR A 31 -0.55 -12.65 -6.01
N PHE A 32 0.44 -13.50 -5.81
CA PHE A 32 0.25 -14.87 -5.35
C PHE A 32 0.64 -14.97 -3.88
N THR A 33 -0.23 -15.54 -3.06
CA THR A 33 0.00 -15.74 -1.63
C THR A 33 -0.18 -17.20 -1.26
N VAL A 34 0.76 -17.73 -0.50
CA VAL A 34 0.59 -19.00 0.21
C VAL A 34 0.48 -18.72 1.70
N LYS A 35 -0.50 -19.34 2.34
CA LYS A 35 -0.71 -19.32 3.79
C LYS A 35 -0.76 -20.76 4.27
N ALA A 36 0.00 -21.10 5.32
CA ALA A 36 -0.02 -22.45 5.89
C ALA A 36 -0.14 -22.37 7.42
N ALA A 37 -1.07 -23.12 8.00
CA ALA A 37 -1.14 -23.27 9.44
C ALA A 37 0.02 -24.13 9.95
N ILE A 38 0.71 -23.66 11.00
CA ILE A 38 1.66 -24.49 11.77
C ILE A 38 0.90 -25.22 12.87
N ASN A 39 -0.01 -24.51 13.55
CA ASN A 39 -0.95 -25.03 14.53
C ASN A 39 -2.17 -24.09 14.61
N GLU A 40 -3.02 -24.27 15.61
CA GLU A 40 -4.26 -23.49 15.76
C GLU A 40 -4.02 -21.97 15.81
N ASN A 41 -2.93 -21.56 16.48
CA ASN A 41 -2.62 -20.16 16.77
C ASN A 41 -1.54 -19.59 15.84
N TRP A 42 -0.66 -20.41 15.29
CA TRP A 42 0.46 -19.97 14.46
C TRP A 42 0.28 -20.34 13.00
N PHE A 43 0.60 -19.41 12.10
CA PHE A 43 0.63 -19.65 10.67
C PHE A 43 1.73 -18.84 10.00
N VAL A 44 2.19 -19.33 8.86
CA VAL A 44 3.12 -18.61 7.98
C VAL A 44 2.39 -18.12 6.75
N LYS A 45 2.89 -17.02 6.19
CA LYS A 45 2.40 -16.45 4.94
C LYS A 45 3.58 -16.00 4.10
N SER A 46 3.61 -16.38 2.83
CA SER A 46 4.54 -15.84 1.83
C SER A 46 3.75 -15.21 0.69
N GLU A 47 4.07 -13.96 0.38
CA GLU A 47 3.47 -13.19 -0.71
C GLU A 47 4.50 -12.92 -1.80
N PHE A 48 4.12 -13.17 -3.04
CA PHE A 48 4.87 -12.86 -4.26
C PHE A 48 4.01 -11.86 -5.06
N ASN A 49 4.47 -10.62 -5.18
CA ASN A 49 3.72 -9.55 -5.84
C ASN A 49 4.51 -9.09 -7.06
N PHE A 50 3.96 -9.33 -8.25
CA PHE A 50 4.49 -8.91 -9.53
C PHE A 50 3.78 -7.64 -9.95
N ARG A 51 4.51 -6.53 -10.01
CA ARG A 51 3.97 -5.22 -10.34
C ARG A 51 4.51 -4.77 -11.68
N ARG A 52 3.59 -4.50 -12.59
CA ARG A 52 3.86 -4.03 -13.95
C ARG A 52 3.27 -2.64 -14.13
N THR A 53 3.91 -1.80 -14.93
CA THR A 53 3.43 -0.47 -15.33
C THR A 53 3.29 -0.42 -16.85
N ASN A 54 2.74 0.69 -17.37
CA ASN A 54 2.18 0.74 -18.72
C ASN A 54 1.25 -0.46 -18.94
N PHE A 55 0.39 -0.65 -17.92
CA PHE A 55 -0.42 -1.82 -17.64
C PHE A 55 0.39 -3.11 -17.42
N LEU A 56 0.92 -3.72 -18.48
CA LEU A 56 1.66 -4.99 -18.41
C LEU A 56 3.04 -4.93 -19.09
N GLN A 57 3.41 -3.82 -19.72
CA GLN A 57 4.56 -3.74 -20.62
C GLN A 57 5.90 -3.70 -19.90
N ASP A 58 5.98 -2.97 -18.79
CA ASP A 58 7.24 -2.72 -18.09
C ASP A 58 7.21 -3.25 -16.67
N TRP A 59 8.38 -3.61 -16.15
CA TRP A 59 8.51 -3.96 -14.74
C TRP A 59 8.44 -2.68 -13.90
N GLU A 60 7.59 -2.67 -12.89
CA GLU A 60 7.56 -1.62 -11.88
C GLU A 60 8.33 -2.11 -10.65
N GLN A 61 7.88 -3.23 -10.08
CA GLN A 61 8.44 -3.81 -8.86
C GLN A 61 8.20 -5.32 -8.79
N PHE A 62 9.11 -6.03 -8.14
CA PHE A 62 8.86 -7.36 -7.62
C PHE A 62 8.96 -7.35 -6.09
N VAL A 63 8.00 -7.97 -5.42
CA VAL A 63 7.97 -8.04 -3.95
C VAL A 63 7.85 -9.48 -3.48
N LEU A 64 8.76 -9.87 -2.59
CA LEU A 64 8.71 -11.12 -1.85
C LEU A 64 8.53 -10.81 -0.36
N ARG A 65 7.52 -11.38 0.28
CA ARG A 65 7.19 -11.08 1.68
C ARG A 65 6.80 -12.31 2.50
N PRO A 66 7.77 -13.05 3.05
CA PRO A 66 7.52 -14.08 4.05
C PRO A 66 7.23 -13.48 5.43
N SER A 67 6.41 -14.19 6.21
CA SER A 67 6.04 -13.79 7.57
C SER A 67 5.58 -14.97 8.41
N ILE A 68 5.72 -14.81 9.73
CA ILE A 68 5.12 -15.66 10.74
C ILE A 68 4.12 -14.82 11.55
N GLN A 69 2.95 -15.40 11.82
CA GLN A 69 1.85 -14.70 12.46
C GLN A 69 1.22 -15.56 13.55
N HIS A 70 0.78 -14.90 14.62
CA HIS A 70 0.16 -15.48 15.78
C HIS A 70 -1.24 -14.89 16.00
N LYS A 71 -2.24 -15.76 16.04
CA LYS A 71 -3.60 -15.41 16.44
C LYS A 71 -3.64 -15.33 17.96
N VAL A 72 -3.71 -14.11 18.49
CA VAL A 72 -3.85 -13.87 19.93
C VAL A 72 -5.24 -14.29 20.40
N ASN A 73 -6.26 -14.00 19.59
CA ASN A 73 -7.64 -14.42 19.78
C ASN A 73 -8.37 -14.35 18.41
N PRO A 74 -9.69 -14.65 18.32
CA PRO A 74 -10.42 -14.60 17.05
C PRO A 74 -10.44 -13.23 16.33
N PHE A 75 -10.10 -12.14 17.04
CA PHE A 75 -10.16 -10.77 16.54
C PHE A 75 -8.77 -10.15 16.33
N ILE A 76 -7.73 -10.63 17.02
CA ILE A 76 -6.40 -10.02 17.01
C ILE A 76 -5.37 -11.01 16.49
N THR A 77 -4.62 -10.58 15.48
CA THR A 77 -3.44 -11.29 14.97
C THR A 77 -2.25 -10.35 15.01
N VAL A 78 -1.13 -10.84 15.51
CA VAL A 78 0.16 -10.15 15.46
C VAL A 78 1.11 -10.90 14.54
N GLY A 79 2.07 -10.21 13.95
CA GLY A 79 3.00 -10.84 13.04
C GLY A 79 4.29 -10.08 12.89
N ILE A 80 5.33 -10.82 12.51
CA ILE A 80 6.62 -10.27 12.08
C ILE A 80 6.92 -10.86 10.71
N GLY A 81 7.57 -10.07 9.86
CA GLY A 81 8.00 -10.56 8.58
C GLY A 81 9.05 -9.69 7.94
N TYR A 82 9.45 -10.15 6.76
CA TYR A 82 10.46 -9.53 5.94
C TYR A 82 9.84 -9.18 4.60
N THR A 83 10.23 -8.06 3.99
CA THR A 83 9.87 -7.72 2.61
C THR A 83 11.16 -7.45 1.84
N PHE A 84 11.40 -8.20 0.78
CA PHE A 84 12.34 -7.83 -0.28
C PHE A 84 11.57 -7.15 -1.40
N ILE A 85 12.10 -6.04 -1.90
CA ILE A 85 11.55 -5.29 -3.03
C ILE A 85 12.67 -5.06 -4.02
N GLN A 86 12.49 -5.53 -5.26
CA GLN A 86 13.26 -5.08 -6.41
C GLN A 86 12.45 -3.99 -7.11
N ASN A 87 13.00 -2.78 -7.20
CA ASN A 87 12.44 -1.67 -7.96
C ASN A 87 13.17 -1.58 -9.28
N TYR A 88 12.41 -1.38 -10.36
CA TYR A 88 12.96 -1.21 -11.69
C TYR A 88 12.89 0.27 -12.11
N SER A 89 13.90 0.74 -12.83
CA SER A 89 13.86 2.04 -13.50
C SER A 89 12.99 1.92 -14.76
N TYR A 90 11.89 2.67 -14.81
CA TYR A 90 10.93 2.60 -15.92
C TYR A 90 10.47 3.97 -16.43
N SER A 91 10.80 5.05 -15.71
CA SER A 91 10.40 6.42 -16.06
C SER A 91 11.25 7.46 -15.32
N GLU A 92 11.16 8.71 -15.75
CA GLU A 92 11.84 9.85 -15.11
C GLU A 92 11.36 10.12 -13.67
N PHE A 93 10.14 9.73 -13.34
CA PHE A 93 9.57 9.86 -11.99
C PHE A 93 9.83 8.62 -11.11
N SER A 94 10.55 7.62 -11.63
CA SER A 94 11.00 6.42 -10.91
C SER A 94 12.46 6.56 -10.42
N THR A 95 13.04 5.50 -9.85
CA THR A 95 14.48 5.52 -9.52
C THR A 95 15.29 5.54 -10.82
N PRO A 96 16.36 6.33 -10.94
CA PRO A 96 17.13 6.45 -12.19
C PRO A 96 17.79 5.13 -12.63
N ILE A 97 18.04 4.22 -11.69
CA ILE A 97 18.52 2.86 -11.90
C ILE A 97 17.68 1.88 -11.08
N ASP A 98 17.83 0.59 -11.38
CA ASP A 98 17.25 -0.48 -10.57
C ASP A 98 17.81 -0.44 -9.15
N THR A 99 16.95 -0.68 -8.16
CA THR A 99 17.32 -0.62 -6.74
C THR A 99 16.64 -1.70 -5.93
N GLN A 100 17.24 -2.04 -4.80
CA GLN A 100 16.70 -2.98 -3.84
C GLN A 100 16.27 -2.26 -2.56
N GLU A 101 15.25 -2.82 -1.93
CA GLU A 101 14.79 -2.42 -0.61
C GLU A 101 14.46 -3.65 0.23
N ASN A 102 14.99 -3.67 1.45
CA ASN A 102 14.80 -4.74 2.41
C ASN A 102 14.12 -4.17 3.65
N ASN A 103 12.98 -4.72 4.05
CA ASN A 103 12.20 -4.20 5.17
C ASN A 103 11.93 -5.30 6.19
N LEU A 104 12.36 -5.08 7.43
CA LEU A 104 11.84 -5.82 8.57
C LEU A 104 10.56 -5.14 9.04
N TRP A 105 9.52 -5.90 9.40
CA TRP A 105 8.27 -5.30 9.82
C TRP A 105 7.54 -6.08 10.89
N GLN A 106 6.85 -5.36 11.75
CA GLN A 106 5.91 -5.91 12.72
C GLN A 106 4.50 -5.41 12.40
N GLN A 107 3.50 -6.24 12.63
CA GLN A 107 2.12 -5.97 12.24
C GLN A 107 1.12 -6.38 13.32
N LEU A 108 0.11 -5.53 13.49
CA LEU A 108 -1.11 -5.81 14.23
C LEU A 108 -2.29 -5.79 13.26
N PHE A 109 -3.10 -6.84 13.29
CA PHE A 109 -4.34 -6.94 12.54
C PHE A 109 -5.50 -7.16 13.50
N ILE A 110 -6.51 -6.29 13.44
CA ILE A 110 -7.69 -6.32 14.29
C ILE A 110 -8.91 -6.50 13.38
N LYS A 111 -9.70 -7.53 13.64
CA LYS A 111 -10.94 -7.85 12.92
C LYS A 111 -12.14 -7.57 13.83
N GLN A 112 -13.10 -6.80 13.32
CA GLN A 112 -14.35 -6.46 14.00
C GLN A 112 -15.53 -6.91 13.13
N PRO A 113 -16.05 -8.13 13.35
CA PRO A 113 -17.19 -8.63 12.61
C PRO A 113 -18.49 -7.99 13.11
N PHE A 114 -19.33 -7.54 12.17
CA PHE A 114 -20.72 -7.15 12.39
C PHE A 114 -21.64 -8.14 11.68
N HIS A 115 -22.96 -8.01 11.87
CA HIS A 115 -23.93 -8.92 11.26
C HIS A 115 -23.86 -8.92 9.71
N SER A 116 -23.71 -7.74 9.10
CA SER A 116 -23.80 -7.57 7.64
C SER A 116 -22.49 -7.21 6.96
N PHE A 117 -21.42 -6.92 7.72
CA PHE A 117 -20.12 -6.55 7.19
C PHE A 117 -19.02 -6.83 8.21
N THR A 118 -17.77 -6.77 7.80
CA THR A 118 -16.61 -6.84 8.69
C THR A 118 -15.76 -5.59 8.51
N LEU A 119 -15.36 -4.98 9.63
CA LEU A 119 -14.29 -3.99 9.63
C LEU A 119 -12.97 -4.64 10.02
N SER A 120 -11.87 -4.16 9.46
CA SER A 120 -10.55 -4.56 9.90
C SER A 120 -9.57 -3.40 9.88
N HIS A 121 -8.65 -3.43 10.84
CA HIS A 121 -7.58 -2.45 11.00
C HIS A 121 -6.26 -3.19 10.91
N ARG A 122 -5.34 -2.68 10.08
CA ARG A 122 -3.98 -3.20 9.99
C ARG A 122 -2.99 -2.09 10.26
N LEU A 123 -2.24 -2.22 11.34
CA LEU A 123 -1.09 -1.38 11.64
C LEU A 123 0.17 -2.16 11.29
N ARG A 124 1.08 -1.55 10.54
CA ARG A 124 2.40 -2.13 10.26
C ARG A 124 3.48 -1.09 10.47
N PHE A 125 4.46 -1.43 11.29
CA PHE A 125 5.69 -0.67 11.41
C PHE A 125 6.77 -1.38 10.60
N GLU A 126 7.53 -0.61 9.83
CA GLU A 126 8.55 -1.13 8.91
C GLU A 126 9.86 -0.38 9.13
N GLU A 127 10.92 -1.14 9.36
CA GLU A 127 12.31 -0.71 9.34
C GLU A 127 12.86 -0.99 7.94
N ARG A 128 13.13 0.07 7.17
CA ARG A 128 13.42 -0.01 5.74
C ARG A 128 14.88 0.28 5.46
N PHE A 129 15.51 -0.58 4.67
CA PHE A 129 16.88 -0.46 4.20
C PHE A 129 16.84 -0.38 2.67
N GLN A 130 16.91 0.84 2.15
CA GLN A 130 16.75 1.15 0.73
C GLN A 130 18.12 1.45 0.12
N ASP A 131 18.38 1.05 -1.11
CA ASP A 131 19.62 1.48 -1.77
C ASP A 131 19.69 3.01 -1.85
N LYS A 132 20.90 3.53 -1.62
CA LYS A 132 21.20 4.95 -1.74
C LYS A 132 21.85 5.19 -3.08
N ILE A 133 21.17 5.95 -3.93
CA ILE A 133 21.71 6.38 -5.22
C ILE A 133 22.42 7.73 -5.07
N ALA A 134 23.57 7.87 -5.74
CA ALA A 134 24.20 9.15 -5.98
C ALA A 134 24.55 9.28 -7.48
N THR A 135 24.58 10.51 -7.97
CA THR A 135 25.08 10.82 -9.31
C THR A 135 26.56 11.15 -9.20
N ILE A 136 27.39 10.42 -9.94
CA ILE A 136 28.84 10.61 -10.04
C ILE A 136 29.14 10.79 -11.52
N GLU A 137 29.77 11.89 -11.93
CA GLU A 137 30.24 12.12 -13.31
C GLU A 137 29.23 11.66 -14.38
N ASP A 138 27.99 12.16 -14.28
CA ASP A 138 26.85 11.93 -15.18
C ASP A 138 26.24 10.52 -15.23
N HIS A 139 26.60 9.62 -14.31
CA HIS A 139 25.91 8.33 -14.14
C HIS A 139 25.40 8.14 -12.71
N SER A 140 24.34 7.34 -12.56
CA SER A 140 23.77 6.99 -11.25
C SER A 140 24.37 5.69 -10.74
N GLU A 141 24.81 5.68 -9.49
CA GLU A 141 25.41 4.51 -8.84
C GLU A 141 24.84 4.30 -7.43
N ILE A 142 24.77 3.04 -7.00
CA ILE A 142 24.46 2.66 -5.62
C ILE A 142 25.69 2.90 -4.75
N THR A 143 25.60 3.87 -3.84
CA THR A 143 26.70 4.29 -2.95
C THR A 143 26.55 3.82 -1.51
N GLY A 144 25.50 3.07 -1.20
CA GLY A 144 25.25 2.51 0.12
C GLY A 144 23.78 2.24 0.40
N SER A 145 23.38 2.33 1.67
CA SER A 145 22.00 2.09 2.09
C SER A 145 21.44 3.24 2.95
N ASN A 146 20.19 3.61 2.68
CA ASN A 146 19.39 4.53 3.44
C ASN A 146 18.44 3.76 4.37
N TYR A 147 18.63 3.96 5.67
CA TYR A 147 17.70 3.49 6.68
C TYR A 147 16.58 4.51 6.94
N GLY A 148 15.34 4.02 7.07
CA GLY A 148 14.20 4.81 7.51
C GLY A 148 13.04 3.97 8.02
N ASN A 149 12.21 4.57 8.87
CA ASN A 149 11.04 3.94 9.44
C ASN A 149 9.76 4.37 8.74
N ARG A 150 8.81 3.46 8.60
CA ARG A 150 7.49 3.73 8.05
C ARG A 150 6.40 3.10 8.89
N LEU A 151 5.36 3.88 9.20
CA LEU A 151 4.12 3.36 9.76
C LEU A 151 3.07 3.31 8.66
N ARG A 152 2.32 2.23 8.61
CA ARG A 152 1.20 2.03 7.71
C ARG A 152 -0.04 1.72 8.50
N TYR A 153 -1.14 2.39 8.18
CA TYR A 153 -2.44 2.09 8.72
C TYR A 153 -3.42 1.83 7.59
N ARG A 154 -3.98 0.63 7.54
CA ARG A 154 -5.02 0.25 6.59
C ARG A 154 -6.34 0.00 7.31
N PHE A 155 -7.38 0.70 6.87
CA PHE A 155 -8.76 0.43 7.24
C PHE A 155 -9.45 -0.36 6.12
N ILE A 156 -10.12 -1.45 6.45
CA ILE A 156 -10.72 -2.37 5.49
C ILE A 156 -12.18 -2.56 5.86
N ILE A 157 -13.07 -2.48 4.88
CA ILE A 157 -14.46 -2.92 4.99
C ILE A 157 -14.71 -4.05 3.99
N GLU A 158 -15.37 -5.10 4.46
CA GLU A 158 -15.78 -6.25 3.65
C GLU A 158 -17.27 -6.50 3.84
N VAL A 159 -18.03 -6.48 2.75
CA VAL A 159 -19.48 -6.69 2.74
C VAL A 159 -19.78 -7.95 1.91
N PRO A 160 -20.24 -9.05 2.54
CA PRO A 160 -20.69 -10.22 1.78
C PRO A 160 -21.95 -9.87 0.97
N VAL A 161 -21.89 -10.08 -0.34
CA VAL A 161 -22.99 -9.78 -1.28
C VAL A 161 -23.71 -11.06 -1.69
N PHE A 162 -22.96 -12.13 -1.98
CA PHE A 162 -23.51 -13.43 -2.33
C PHE A 162 -22.95 -14.50 -1.40
N LYS A 163 -23.83 -15.41 -0.95
CA LYS A 163 -23.45 -16.56 -0.11
C LYS A 163 -23.04 -17.78 -0.94
N LYS A 164 -23.62 -17.93 -2.14
CA LYS A 164 -23.33 -18.99 -3.11
C LYS A 164 -23.51 -18.43 -4.54
N PRO A 165 -22.42 -18.20 -5.29
CA PRO A 165 -21.03 -18.27 -4.85
C PRO A 165 -20.71 -17.29 -3.71
N LYS A 166 -19.65 -17.55 -2.93
CA LYS A 166 -19.22 -16.66 -1.84
C LYS A 166 -18.49 -15.46 -2.43
N ILE A 167 -19.20 -14.33 -2.54
CA ILE A 167 -18.66 -13.07 -3.07
C ILE A 167 -18.85 -11.98 -2.03
N SER A 168 -17.78 -11.24 -1.76
CA SER A 168 -17.80 -10.01 -0.97
C SER A 168 -17.32 -8.83 -1.80
N VAL A 169 -17.86 -7.65 -1.55
CA VAL A 169 -17.22 -6.39 -1.92
C VAL A 169 -16.21 -6.04 -0.84
N LEU A 170 -15.01 -5.64 -1.24
CA LEU A 170 -13.96 -5.22 -0.34
C LEU A 170 -13.46 -3.84 -0.76
N ALA A 171 -13.38 -2.93 0.22
CA ALA A 171 -12.74 -1.64 0.05
C ALA A 171 -11.72 -1.41 1.16
N TYR A 172 -10.64 -0.71 0.83
CA TYR A 172 -9.70 -0.25 1.84
C TYR A 172 -9.12 1.13 1.51
N ASP A 173 -8.72 1.83 2.56
CA ASP A 173 -7.83 2.99 2.51
C ASP A 173 -6.59 2.67 3.35
N GLU A 174 -5.39 2.96 2.83
CA GLU A 174 -4.13 2.80 3.54
C GLU A 174 -3.23 4.02 3.45
N VAL A 175 -2.96 4.60 4.62
CA VAL A 175 -2.08 5.75 4.79
C VAL A 175 -0.68 5.27 5.18
N PHE A 176 0.35 5.85 4.55
CA PHE A 176 1.75 5.56 4.79
C PHE A 176 2.43 6.81 5.33
N LEU A 177 2.99 6.74 6.53
CA LEU A 177 3.69 7.84 7.18
C LEU A 177 5.18 7.53 7.26
N ASP A 178 6.02 8.41 6.70
CA ASP A 178 7.48 8.28 6.72
C ASP A 178 8.05 9.01 7.94
N PHE A 179 8.71 8.26 8.81
CA PHE A 179 9.34 8.75 10.04
C PHE A 179 10.83 9.05 9.85
N LYS A 180 11.43 8.66 8.72
CA LYS A 180 12.88 8.66 8.51
C LYS A 180 13.57 8.00 9.72
N LYS A 181 14.54 8.69 10.32
CA LYS A 181 15.26 8.23 11.52
C LYS A 181 14.73 8.87 12.81
N ARG A 182 13.47 9.33 12.83
CA ARG A 182 12.86 10.09 13.93
C ARG A 182 11.69 9.33 14.56
N LEU A 183 11.24 9.80 15.73
CA LEU A 183 10.05 9.27 16.43
C LEU A 183 8.73 9.87 15.96
N GLN A 184 8.75 11.06 15.36
CA GLN A 184 7.56 11.73 14.82
C GLN A 184 7.50 11.55 13.29
N PRO A 185 6.29 11.45 12.69
CA PRO A 185 6.16 11.38 11.25
C PRO A 185 6.67 12.67 10.62
N LYS A 186 7.52 12.54 9.59
CA LYS A 186 8.05 13.68 8.83
C LYS A 186 7.08 14.12 7.75
N LYS A 187 6.45 13.16 7.06
CA LYS A 187 5.55 13.41 5.93
C LYS A 187 4.62 12.23 5.66
N LEU A 188 3.54 12.50 4.94
CA LEU A 188 2.79 11.48 4.22
C LEU A 188 3.67 10.94 3.08
N ASP A 189 3.89 9.63 3.03
CA ASP A 189 4.65 8.98 1.96
C ASP A 189 3.74 8.65 0.78
N GLN A 190 2.61 7.99 1.06
CA GLN A 190 1.62 7.52 0.08
C GLN A 190 0.23 7.42 0.72
N ASN A 191 -0.82 7.54 -0.10
CA ASN A 191 -2.16 7.09 0.24
C ASN A 191 -2.66 6.08 -0.80
N TRP A 192 -3.17 4.94 -0.35
CA TRP A 192 -3.70 3.89 -1.22
C TRP A 192 -5.19 3.74 -0.99
N MET A 193 -5.95 3.60 -2.06
CA MET A 193 -7.37 3.28 -2.01
C MET A 193 -7.65 2.08 -2.91
N PHE A 194 -8.50 1.17 -2.47
CA PHE A 194 -8.89 0.00 -3.25
C PHE A 194 -10.38 -0.23 -3.15
N LEU A 195 -10.97 -0.67 -4.26
CA LEU A 195 -12.33 -1.19 -4.33
C LEU A 195 -12.34 -2.39 -5.27
N GLY A 196 -12.83 -3.52 -4.80
CA GLY A 196 -12.89 -4.73 -5.59
C GLY A 196 -13.80 -5.80 -5.04
N LEU A 197 -13.76 -6.94 -5.71
CA LEU A 197 -14.51 -8.13 -5.33
C LEU A 197 -13.56 -9.17 -4.77
N ARG A 198 -13.98 -9.82 -3.70
CA ARG A 198 -13.38 -11.03 -3.18
C ARG A 198 -14.29 -12.21 -3.48
N PHE A 199 -13.73 -13.20 -4.15
CA PHE A 199 -14.37 -14.47 -4.46
C PHE A 199 -13.68 -15.58 -3.68
N GLN A 200 -14.46 -16.30 -2.87
CA GLN A 200 -13.97 -17.49 -2.18
C GLN A 200 -14.49 -18.72 -2.93
N GLU A 201 -13.64 -19.27 -3.80
CA GLU A 201 -13.97 -20.45 -4.62
C GLU A 201 -14.23 -21.67 -3.74
N ASN A 202 -13.31 -21.92 -2.81
CA ASN A 202 -13.40 -22.99 -1.82
C ASN A 202 -12.65 -22.60 -0.52
N GLU A 203 -12.40 -23.55 0.37
CA GLU A 203 -11.66 -23.28 1.61
C GLU A 203 -10.16 -23.02 1.40
N TYR A 204 -9.62 -23.44 0.26
CA TYR A 204 -8.20 -23.32 -0.09
C TYR A 204 -7.92 -22.06 -0.91
N ILE A 205 -8.82 -21.65 -1.82
CA ILE A 205 -8.59 -20.59 -2.81
C ILE A 205 -9.47 -19.39 -2.54
N THR A 206 -8.83 -18.23 -2.36
CA THR A 206 -9.49 -16.92 -2.33
C THR A 206 -8.87 -16.02 -3.39
N ILE A 207 -9.71 -15.42 -4.23
CA ILE A 207 -9.31 -14.46 -5.26
C ILE A 207 -9.86 -13.09 -4.86
N THR A 208 -9.07 -12.04 -4.96
CA THR A 208 -9.50 -10.66 -4.80
C THR A 208 -9.03 -9.87 -6.01
N SER A 209 -9.93 -9.18 -6.70
CA SER A 209 -9.58 -8.38 -7.88
C SER A 209 -10.36 -7.08 -7.90
N GLY A 210 -9.72 -5.99 -8.33
CA GLY A 210 -10.37 -4.69 -8.39
C GLY A 210 -9.44 -3.54 -8.72
N TYR A 211 -10.00 -2.35 -8.60
CA TYR A 211 -9.30 -1.11 -8.87
C TYR A 211 -8.58 -0.61 -7.62
N HIS A 212 -7.31 -0.30 -7.78
CA HIS A 212 -6.43 0.27 -6.76
C HIS A 212 -5.89 1.59 -7.28
N TYR A 213 -6.01 2.64 -6.48
CA TYR A 213 -5.45 3.95 -6.75
C TYR A 213 -4.39 4.30 -5.71
N ILE A 214 -3.25 4.79 -6.16
CA ILE A 214 -2.17 5.27 -5.29
C ILE A 214 -1.91 6.74 -5.60
N ASN A 215 -1.87 7.55 -4.53
CA ASN A 215 -1.35 8.91 -4.57
C ASN A 215 -0.03 8.97 -3.82
N ILE A 216 1.00 9.50 -4.48
CA ILE A 216 2.35 9.67 -3.95
C ILE A 216 2.70 11.16 -3.96
N PRO A 217 2.45 11.89 -2.87
CA PRO A 217 2.86 13.28 -2.78
C PRO A 217 4.37 13.37 -2.58
N ARG A 218 5.04 14.16 -3.43
CA ARG A 218 6.42 14.62 -3.24
C ARG A 218 6.41 16.14 -3.12
N THR A 219 7.57 16.76 -2.90
CA THR A 219 7.65 18.22 -2.69
C THR A 219 7.26 18.99 -3.94
N GLU A 220 7.73 18.55 -5.11
CA GLU A 220 7.58 19.27 -6.38
C GLU A 220 6.70 18.53 -7.39
N ILE A 221 6.50 17.23 -7.20
CA ILE A 221 5.72 16.36 -8.09
C ILE A 221 4.65 15.59 -7.32
N VAL A 222 3.54 15.25 -7.97
CA VAL A 222 2.58 14.25 -7.50
C VAL A 222 2.58 13.12 -8.49
N ILE A 223 2.70 11.88 -8.00
CA ILE A 223 2.55 10.70 -8.85
C ILE A 223 1.27 10.00 -8.45
N ASN A 224 0.44 9.72 -9.44
CA ASN A 224 -0.80 8.99 -9.30
C ASN A 224 -0.73 7.72 -10.17
N ASN A 225 -1.10 6.60 -9.59
CA ASN A 225 -1.07 5.31 -10.27
C ASN A 225 -2.47 4.67 -10.23
N HIS A 226 -2.98 4.35 -11.41
CA HIS A 226 -4.22 3.63 -11.65
C HIS A 226 -3.94 2.14 -11.87
N ILE A 227 -4.26 1.31 -10.90
CA ILE A 227 -3.82 -0.07 -10.86
C ILE A 227 -5.01 -1.02 -10.96
N TRP A 228 -4.94 -2.00 -11.85
CA TRP A 228 -5.76 -3.20 -11.72
C TRP A 228 -5.02 -4.22 -10.85
N GLU A 229 -5.50 -4.43 -9.62
CA GLU A 229 -4.90 -5.37 -8.67
C GLU A 229 -5.67 -6.70 -8.71
N THR A 230 -4.93 -7.80 -8.81
CA THR A 230 -5.46 -9.15 -8.64
C THR A 230 -4.59 -9.92 -7.64
N SER A 231 -5.22 -10.56 -6.66
CA SER A 231 -4.56 -11.35 -5.62
C SER A 231 -5.21 -12.72 -5.53
N VAL A 232 -4.39 -13.77 -5.60
CA VAL A 232 -4.78 -15.15 -5.36
C VAL A 232 -4.11 -15.62 -4.08
N MET A 233 -4.90 -16.06 -3.12
CA MET A 233 -4.44 -16.65 -1.87
C MET A 233 -4.78 -18.13 -1.84
N PHE A 234 -3.75 -18.95 -1.65
CA PHE A 234 -3.85 -20.37 -1.37
C PHE A 234 -3.62 -20.62 0.13
N THR A 235 -4.56 -21.31 0.78
CA THR A 235 -4.51 -21.66 2.19
C THR A 235 -4.34 -23.16 2.33
N LEU A 236 -3.29 -23.57 3.04
CA LEU A 236 -2.92 -24.94 3.42
C LEU A 236 -3.26 -25.20 4.89
#